data_AF-A0A8J4RHW4-F1
#
_entry.id   AF-A0A8J4RHW4-F1
#
_cell.length_a   1.000
_cell.length_b   1.000
_cell.length_c   1.000
_cell.angle_alpha   90.00
_cell.angle_beta   90.00
_cell.angle_gamma   90.00
#
_symmetry.space_group_name_H-M   'P 1'
#
loop_
_entity.id
_entity.type
_entity.pdbx_description
1 polymer ?
#
loop_
_entity_poly.entity_id
_entity_poly.type
_entity_poly.pdbx_seq_one_letter_code
_entity_poly.pdbx_strand_id
1 'polypeptide(L)'
;MKCFAETPNKKNKITMIAEPLERGLPEDIGNGGVSIDWNRKTIGEFFEKSYGWDVLASRSIWAFGPDKQGPNILLDDTLSGEVDKNLLNAVKDSIVQGFQWGAREGPLYDEPIRIVKFKIVDARIAPEPLHRGSG
;
A
#
# COMPACT_ATOMS: atom_id res chain seq x y z
N MET A 1 -13.05 0.43 -9.69
CA MET A 1 -12.94 -0.94 -10.22
C MET A 1 -12.00 -1.73 -9.31
N LYS A 2 -12.36 -2.96 -8.91
CA LYS A 2 -11.49 -3.84 -8.10
C LYS A 2 -10.68 -4.73 -9.04
N CYS A 3 -9.37 -4.81 -8.84
CA CYS A 3 -8.47 -5.68 -9.61
C CYS A 3 -7.81 -6.68 -8.66
N PHE A 4 -7.54 -7.90 -9.14
CA PHE A 4 -6.85 -8.90 -8.35
C PHE A 4 -5.70 -9.54 -9.12
N ALA A 5 -4.70 -10.00 -8.38
CA ALA A 5 -3.62 -10.84 -8.87
C ALA A 5 -3.60 -12.14 -8.07
N GLU A 6 -3.34 -13.27 -8.74
CA GLU A 6 -3.17 -14.58 -8.11
C GLU A 6 -1.78 -15.13 -8.48
N THR A 7 -1.10 -15.71 -7.49
CA THR A 7 0.21 -16.34 -7.66
C THR A 7 0.12 -17.59 -8.54
N PRO A 8 1.21 -18.01 -9.24
CA PRO A 8 1.16 -19.18 -10.13
C PRO A 8 0.75 -20.49 -9.45
N ASN A 9 1.09 -20.66 -8.17
CA ASN A 9 0.69 -21.81 -7.36
C ASN A 9 -0.79 -21.75 -6.88
N LYS A 10 -1.51 -20.66 -7.19
CA LYS A 10 -2.90 -20.35 -6.83
C LYS A 10 -3.17 -20.28 -5.32
N LYS A 11 -2.13 -20.16 -4.50
CA LYS A 11 -2.26 -20.14 -3.03
C LYS A 11 -2.44 -18.75 -2.47
N ASN A 12 -1.94 -17.73 -3.17
CA ASN A 12 -2.07 -16.33 -2.74
C ASN A 12 -2.80 -15.50 -3.78
N LYS A 13 -3.74 -14.67 -3.32
CA LYS A 13 -4.49 -13.70 -4.10
C LYS A 13 -4.53 -12.37 -3.36
N ILE A 14 -4.28 -11.27 -4.05
CA ILE A 14 -4.40 -9.91 -3.51
C ILE A 14 -5.34 -9.13 -4.40
N THR A 15 -6.29 -8.41 -3.80
CA THR A 15 -7.24 -7.54 -4.49
C THR A 15 -6.97 -6.10 -4.08
N MET A 16 -6.83 -5.21 -5.06
CA MET A 16 -6.59 -3.78 -4.84
C MET A 16 -7.58 -2.90 -5.58
N ILE A 17 -7.75 -1.67 -5.07
CA ILE A 17 -8.30 -0.55 -5.81
C ILE A 17 -7.27 0.58 -5.87
N ALA A 18 -7.39 1.42 -6.89
CA ALA A 18 -6.61 2.63 -7.06
C ALA A 18 -7.54 3.83 -7.09
N GLU A 19 -7.18 4.88 -6.35
CA GLU A 19 -7.89 6.15 -6.26
C GLU A 19 -6.88 7.30 -6.42
N PRO A 20 -7.29 8.48 -6.91
CA PRO A 20 -6.41 9.64 -6.93
C PRO A 20 -6.05 10.07 -5.49
N LEU A 21 -4.83 10.54 -5.28
CA LEU A 21 -4.44 11.19 -4.02
C LEU A 21 -5.11 12.57 -3.88
N GLU A 22 -5.29 12.98 -2.62
CA GLU A 22 -5.76 14.31 -2.27
C GLU A 22 -4.76 15.39 -2.74
N ARG A 23 -5.27 16.58 -3.09
CA ARG A 23 -4.41 17.68 -3.54
C ARG A 23 -3.46 18.12 -2.42
N GLY A 24 -2.20 18.41 -2.74
CA GLY A 24 -1.18 18.86 -1.78
C GLY A 24 -0.43 17.70 -1.10
N LEU A 25 -1.04 16.53 -1.00
CA LEU A 25 -0.42 15.36 -0.35
C LEU A 25 0.81 14.83 -1.11
N PRO A 26 0.81 14.72 -2.46
CA PRO A 26 2.02 14.36 -3.20
C PRO A 26 3.19 15.31 -2.94
N GLU A 27 2.91 16.61 -2.85
CA GLU A 27 3.92 17.65 -2.59
C GLU A 27 4.45 17.56 -1.15
N ASP A 28 3.58 17.35 -0.16
CA ASP A 28 3.99 17.16 1.23
C ASP A 28 4.87 15.91 1.40
N ILE A 29 4.56 14.81 0.69
CA ILE A 29 5.41 13.61 0.71
C ILE A 29 6.77 13.91 0.07
N GLY A 30 6.79 14.52 -1.12
CA GLY A 30 8.02 14.81 -1.85
C GLY A 30 8.93 15.84 -1.16
N ASN A 31 8.36 16.76 -0.37
CA ASN A 31 9.09 17.75 0.41
C ASN A 31 9.50 17.24 1.81
N GLY A 32 9.14 16.01 2.18
CA GLY A 32 9.42 15.45 3.50
C GLY A 32 8.54 16.01 4.63
N GLY A 33 7.40 16.61 4.30
CA GLY A 33 6.36 17.03 5.27
C GLY A 33 5.73 15.84 6.01
N VAL A 34 5.82 14.64 5.44
CA VAL A 34 5.52 13.37 6.11
C VAL A 34 6.55 12.31 5.72
N SER A 35 6.91 11.44 6.66
CA SER A 35 7.83 10.32 6.42
C SER A 35 7.24 9.01 6.91
N ILE A 36 7.42 7.96 6.11
CA ILE A 36 7.00 6.60 6.47
C ILE A 36 7.79 6.01 7.64
N ASP A 37 8.98 6.56 7.93
CA ASP A 37 9.83 6.14 9.05
C ASP A 37 9.39 6.75 10.39
N TRP A 38 8.44 7.70 10.37
CA TRP A 38 7.85 8.22 11.60
C TRP A 38 7.01 7.15 12.30
N ASN A 39 6.78 7.34 13.60
CA ASN A 39 5.88 6.45 14.32
C ASN A 39 4.45 6.58 13.74
N ARG A 40 3.68 5.48 13.78
CA ARG A 40 2.33 5.42 13.20
C ARG A 40 1.36 6.44 13.78
N LYS A 41 1.56 6.88 15.03
CA LYS A 41 0.70 7.88 15.67
C LYS A 41 0.91 9.25 15.02
N THR A 42 2.16 9.67 14.83
CA THR A 42 2.50 10.95 14.19
C THR A 42 2.05 10.98 12.73
N ILE A 43 2.25 9.88 11.98
CA ILE A 43 1.70 9.74 10.62
C ILE A 43 0.18 9.88 10.67
N GLY A 44 -0.49 9.14 11.56
CA GLY A 44 -1.92 9.20 11.76
C GLY A 44 -2.46 10.61 11.98
N GLU A 45 -1.85 11.34 12.92
CA GLU A 45 -2.23 12.72 13.24
C GLU A 45 -2.02 13.69 12.08
N PHE A 46 -0.98 13.49 11.25
CA PHE A 46 -0.74 14.30 10.07
C PHE A 46 -1.87 14.13 9.04
N PHE A 47 -2.19 12.88 8.69
CA PHE A 47 -3.23 12.57 7.71
C PHE A 47 -4.63 12.97 8.20
N GLU A 48 -4.92 12.81 9.50
CA GLU A 48 -6.17 13.25 10.10
C GLU A 48 -6.32 14.78 10.06
N LYS A 49 -5.31 15.53 10.53
CA LYS A 49 -5.40 16.99 10.66
C LYS A 49 -5.30 17.73 9.32
N SER A 50 -4.42 17.28 8.43
CA SER A 50 -4.15 17.98 7.17
C SER A 50 -5.10 17.56 6.04
N TYR A 51 -5.53 16.29 6.05
CA TYR A 51 -6.27 15.68 4.93
C TYR A 51 -7.62 15.07 5.33
N GLY A 52 -7.99 15.12 6.61
CA GLY A 52 -9.29 14.61 7.08
C GLY A 52 -9.44 13.09 6.96
N TRP A 53 -8.34 12.35 6.89
CA TRP A 53 -8.39 10.89 6.84
C TRP A 53 -8.89 10.33 8.17
N ASP A 54 -9.63 9.22 8.10
CA ASP A 54 -10.00 8.50 9.29
C ASP A 54 -8.77 7.85 9.96
N VAL A 55 -8.89 7.63 11.26
CA VAL A 55 -7.79 7.10 12.09
C VAL A 55 -7.36 5.69 11.65
N LEU A 56 -8.28 4.88 11.10
CA LEU A 56 -7.98 3.51 10.69
C LEU A 56 -7.16 3.52 9.39
N ALA A 57 -7.61 4.25 8.37
CA ALA A 57 -6.89 4.40 7.10
C ALA A 57 -5.51 5.05 7.31
N SER A 58 -5.43 6.07 8.16
CA SER A 58 -4.16 6.77 8.41
C SER A 58 -3.11 5.88 9.08
N ARG A 59 -3.55 4.91 9.90
CA ARG A 59 -2.66 3.95 10.58
C ARG A 59 -2.35 2.71 9.74
N SER A 60 -3.08 2.50 8.65
CA SER A 60 -2.91 1.35 7.77
C SER A 60 -2.01 1.61 6.57
N ILE A 61 -1.39 2.80 6.49
CA ILE A 61 -0.36 3.11 5.51
C ILE A 61 0.83 2.15 5.67
N TRP A 62 1.22 1.52 4.57
CA TRP A 62 2.31 0.56 4.51
C TRP A 62 3.58 1.14 3.91
N ALA A 63 3.45 1.93 2.84
CA ALA A 63 4.58 2.49 2.13
C ALA A 63 4.20 3.71 1.29
N PHE A 64 5.21 4.54 1.03
CA PHE A 64 5.23 5.45 -0.12
C PHE A 64 5.96 4.78 -1.29
N GLY A 65 5.70 5.25 -2.52
CA GLY A 65 6.28 4.68 -3.73
C GLY A 65 6.46 5.72 -4.85
N PRO A 66 7.46 5.57 -5.73
CA PRO A 66 8.35 4.42 -5.92
C PRO A 66 9.52 4.29 -4.93
N ASP A 67 9.70 5.26 -4.05
CA ASP A 67 10.66 5.27 -2.95
C ASP A 67 10.01 5.86 -1.69
N LYS A 68 10.81 6.08 -0.63
CA LYS A 68 10.31 6.58 0.66
C LYS A 68 9.72 8.00 0.61
N GLN A 69 9.93 8.76 -0.46
CA GLN A 69 9.39 10.11 -0.68
C GLN A 69 8.60 10.17 -1.99
N GLY A 70 8.21 9.02 -2.52
CA GLY A 70 7.49 8.95 -3.79
C GLY A 70 6.02 9.36 -3.64
N PRO A 71 5.42 9.99 -4.67
CA PRO A 71 4.09 10.61 -4.62
C PRO A 71 2.94 9.59 -4.78
N ASN A 72 3.07 8.41 -4.18
CA ASN A 72 2.04 7.36 -4.18
C ASN A 72 1.96 6.73 -2.78
N ILE A 73 0.78 6.22 -2.42
CA ILE A 73 0.55 5.58 -1.11
C ILE A 73 0.03 4.16 -1.31
N LEU A 74 0.56 3.21 -0.56
CA LEU A 74 -0.02 1.88 -0.36
C LEU A 74 -0.60 1.78 1.06
N LEU A 75 -1.85 1.36 1.20
CA LEU A 75 -2.48 1.08 2.49
C LEU A 75 -3.29 -0.23 2.52
N ASP A 76 -3.44 -0.78 3.72
CA ASP A 76 -4.29 -1.91 4.02
C ASP A 76 -5.70 -1.45 4.45
N ASP A 77 -6.68 -1.65 3.59
CA ASP A 77 -8.09 -1.32 3.82
C ASP A 77 -8.93 -2.61 4.01
N THR A 78 -8.29 -3.72 4.38
CA THR A 78 -8.99 -5.00 4.61
C THR A 78 -9.61 -5.04 6.00
N LEU A 79 -10.75 -5.71 6.14
CA LEU A 79 -11.42 -5.91 7.42
C LEU A 79 -10.82 -7.13 8.15
N SER A 80 -10.50 -6.99 9.44
CA SER A 80 -9.91 -8.07 10.25
C SER A 80 -10.79 -9.31 10.40
N GLY A 81 -12.10 -9.21 10.12
CA GLY A 81 -13.02 -10.36 10.10
C GLY A 81 -13.04 -11.11 8.76
N GLU A 82 -12.51 -10.51 7.70
CA GLU A 82 -12.51 -11.08 6.34
C GLU A 82 -11.11 -11.58 5.95
N VAL A 83 -10.07 -10.90 6.43
CA VAL A 83 -8.66 -11.21 6.13
C VAL A 83 -7.88 -11.47 7.41
N ASP A 84 -7.14 -12.58 7.45
CA ASP A 84 -6.20 -12.86 8.53
C ASP A 84 -5.02 -11.87 8.48
N LYS A 85 -5.03 -10.92 9.42
CA LYS A 85 -4.01 -9.87 9.52
C LYS A 85 -2.60 -10.43 9.79
N ASN A 86 -2.46 -11.58 10.45
CA ASN A 86 -1.15 -12.17 10.68
C ASN A 86 -0.57 -12.72 9.37
N LEU A 87 -1.40 -13.39 8.57
CA LEU A 87 -0.99 -13.90 7.27
C LEU A 87 -0.69 -12.77 6.29
N LEU A 88 -1.53 -11.73 6.26
CA LEU A 88 -1.31 -10.55 5.42
C LEU A 88 -0.02 -9.81 5.81
N ASN A 89 0.22 -9.59 7.10
CA ASN A 89 1.46 -8.95 7.56
C ASN A 89 2.71 -9.79 7.26
N ALA A 90 2.60 -11.12 7.24
CA ALA A 90 3.72 -12.00 6.91
C ALA A 90 4.22 -11.85 5.45
N VAL A 91 3.41 -11.30 4.55
CA VAL A 91 3.80 -11.01 3.15
C VAL A 91 3.93 -9.52 2.86
N LYS A 92 3.77 -8.66 3.88
CA LYS A 92 3.77 -7.20 3.73
C LYS A 92 4.99 -6.69 2.98
N ASP A 93 6.18 -7.14 3.36
CA ASP A 93 7.43 -6.64 2.78
C ASP A 93 7.54 -6.99 1.29
N SER A 94 7.09 -8.18 0.89
CA SER A 94 7.02 -8.58 -0.53
C SER A 94 6.02 -7.73 -1.31
N ILE A 95 4.87 -7.41 -0.71
CA ILE A 95 3.87 -6.53 -1.34
C ILE A 95 4.42 -5.11 -1.49
N VAL A 96 5.07 -4.57 -0.45
CA VAL A 96 5.68 -3.24 -0.49
C VAL A 96 6.77 -3.17 -1.55
N GLN A 97 7.63 -4.18 -1.64
CA GLN A 97 8.67 -4.26 -2.66
C GLN A 97 8.08 -4.30 -4.07
N GLY A 98 7.08 -5.16 -4.30
CA GLY A 98 6.39 -5.24 -5.59
C GLY A 98 5.68 -3.95 -5.96
N PHE A 99 5.04 -3.28 -4.99
CA PHE A 99 4.41 -1.97 -5.16
C PHE A 99 5.43 -0.90 -5.56
N GLN A 100 6.54 -0.78 -4.83
CA GLN A 100 7.57 0.24 -5.11
C GLN A 100 8.23 0.01 -6.48
N TRP A 101 8.47 -1.24 -6.85
CA TRP A 101 8.97 -1.57 -8.17
C TRP A 101 7.93 -1.24 -9.26
N GLY A 102 6.69 -1.69 -9.12
CA GLY A 102 5.63 -1.41 -10.07
C GLY A 102 5.32 0.08 -10.22
N ALA A 103 5.41 0.85 -9.14
CA ALA A 103 5.26 2.30 -9.17
C ALA A 103 6.44 3.02 -9.84
N ARG A 104 7.62 2.41 -9.88
CA ARG A 104 8.82 2.97 -10.53
C ARG A 104 8.75 2.80 -12.04
N GLU A 105 8.34 1.64 -12.50
CA GLU A 105 8.25 1.35 -13.94
C GLU A 105 6.95 1.90 -14.51
N GLY A 106 5.82 1.68 -13.86
CA GLY A 106 4.53 2.14 -14.36
C GLY A 106 4.05 1.39 -15.62
N PRO A 107 2.72 1.26 -15.81
CA PRO A 107 2.19 0.27 -16.76
C PRO A 107 1.96 0.79 -18.20
N LEU A 108 2.13 2.09 -18.47
CA LEU A 108 1.74 2.69 -19.76
C LEU A 108 2.92 2.89 -20.71
N TYR A 109 3.99 3.53 -20.23
CA TYR A 109 5.16 3.93 -21.03
C TYR A 109 6.48 3.74 -20.27
N ASP A 110 6.52 2.81 -19.31
CA ASP A 110 7.68 2.59 -18.45
C ASP A 110 8.15 3.87 -17.72
N GLU A 111 7.18 4.73 -17.33
CA GLU A 111 7.39 5.93 -16.52
C GLU A 111 6.78 5.82 -15.12
N PRO A 112 7.42 6.39 -14.09
CA PRO A 112 6.93 6.33 -12.71
C PRO A 112 5.49 6.81 -12.54
N ILE A 113 4.69 6.01 -11.82
CA ILE A 113 3.34 6.37 -11.41
C ILE A 113 3.39 7.56 -10.45
N ARG A 114 2.40 8.46 -10.50
CA ARG A 114 2.28 9.59 -9.58
C ARG A 114 0.82 9.84 -9.19
N ILE A 115 0.61 10.36 -7.97
CA ILE A 115 -0.68 10.87 -7.48
C ILE A 115 -1.72 9.74 -7.33
N VAL A 116 -1.29 8.54 -6.94
CA VAL A 116 -2.19 7.39 -6.77
C VAL A 116 -2.13 6.79 -5.36
N LYS A 117 -3.31 6.53 -4.82
CA LYS A 117 -3.56 5.80 -3.58
C LYS A 117 -4.00 4.38 -3.92
N PHE A 118 -3.20 3.40 -3.55
CA PHE A 118 -3.49 1.97 -3.70
C PHE A 118 -3.98 1.39 -2.38
N LYS A 119 -5.17 0.81 -2.39
CA LYS A 119 -5.78 0.17 -1.22
C LYS A 119 -5.89 -1.33 -1.44
N ILE A 120 -5.31 -2.11 -0.54
CA ILE A 120 -5.57 -3.55 -0.46
C ILE A 120 -6.93 -3.72 0.19
N VAL A 121 -7.90 -4.28 -0.55
CA VAL A 121 -9.29 -4.42 -0.09
C VAL A 121 -9.68 -5.86 0.21
N ASP A 122 -8.90 -6.83 -0.25
CA ASP A 122 -9.06 -8.24 0.10
C ASP A 122 -7.74 -8.99 -0.16
N ALA A 123 -7.47 -10.04 0.61
CA ALA A 123 -6.31 -10.90 0.44
C ALA A 123 -6.57 -12.32 0.95
N ARG A 124 -6.23 -13.31 0.13
CA ARG A 124 -6.15 -14.73 0.51
C ARG A 124 -4.68 -15.12 0.51
N ILE A 125 -4.11 -15.42 1.66
CA ILE A 125 -2.70 -15.77 1.81
C ILE A 125 -2.58 -17.21 2.33
N ALA A 126 -1.65 -17.98 1.78
CA ALA A 126 -1.43 -19.37 2.18
C ALA A 126 -0.99 -19.48 3.65
N PRO A 127 -1.38 -20.52 4.42
CA PRO A 127 -0.93 -20.69 5.80
C PRO A 127 0.50 -21.25 5.91
N GLU A 128 1.01 -21.95 4.90
CA GLU A 128 2.39 -22.45 4.91
C GLU A 128 3.36 -21.39 4.33
N PRO A 129 4.46 -21.03 5.02
CA PRO A 129 5.44 -20.06 4.51
C PRO A 129 6.04 -20.43 3.14
N LEU A 130 6.24 -21.73 2.88
CA LEU A 130 6.76 -22.25 1.60
C LEU A 130 5.93 -21.79 0.40
N HIS A 131 4.65 -21.52 0.58
CA HIS A 131 3.75 -21.12 -0.50
C HIS A 131 3.68 -19.60 -0.74
N ARG A 132 4.41 -18.80 0.05
CA ARG A 132 4.37 -17.33 0.03
C ARG A 132 5.69 -16.67 -0.41
N GLY A 133 6.56 -17.42 -1.08
CA GLY A 133 7.83 -16.88 -1.58
C GLY A 133 7.62 -15.65 -2.48
N SER A 134 8.60 -14.74 -2.48
CA SER A 134 8.54 -13.45 -3.19
C SER A 134 8.61 -13.56 -4.73
N GLY A 135 8.67 -14.78 -5.27
CA GLY A 135 8.82 -15.10 -6.69
C GLY A 135 9.18 -16.57 -6.87
#